data_AF-A0A8E4MFF5-F1
#
_entry.id   AF-A0A8E4MFF5-F1
#
_cell.length_a   1.000
_cell.length_b   1.000
_cell.length_c   1.000
_cell.angle_alpha   90.00
_cell.angle_beta   90.00
_cell.angle_gamma   90.00
#
_symmetry.space_group_name_H-M   'P 1'
#
loop_
_entity.id
_entity.type
_entity.pdbx_description
1 polymer ?
#
loop_
_entity_poly.entity_id
_entity_poly.type
_entity_poly.pdbx_seq_one_letter_code
_entity_poly.pdbx_strand_id
1 'polypeptide(L)'
;MKPIISSKSNQKGVGLLEALIAVALSSIVILGAVYSTGRMLKSQQQNNLQYIVINELRTKLQSATVEQKEAWCTGTSHPTITLPNETEAIEITVTCESIEVTVNNAANPTYNKTITEKQPIKFEIESASLGGKVTVGEALK
;
A
#
# COMPACT_ATOMS: atom_id res chain seq x y z
N MET A 1 -43.20 45.64 36.43
CA MET A 1 -41.71 45.62 36.32
C MET A 1 -41.22 44.37 37.02
N LYS A 2 -40.52 43.48 36.30
CA LYS A 2 -40.13 42.14 36.77
C LYS A 2 -38.74 42.22 37.40
N PRO A 3 -38.53 41.76 38.65
CA PRO A 3 -37.23 41.89 39.30
C PRO A 3 -36.22 40.97 38.62
N ILE A 4 -35.07 41.52 38.26
CA ILE A 4 -33.91 40.77 37.78
C ILE A 4 -33.33 40.06 39.01
N ILE A 5 -33.50 38.74 39.08
CA ILE A 5 -32.91 37.92 40.14
C ILE A 5 -31.41 37.88 39.86
N SER A 6 -30.67 38.76 40.53
CA SER A 6 -29.21 38.73 40.53
C SER A 6 -28.76 37.48 41.27
N SER A 7 -28.33 36.45 40.53
CA SER A 7 -27.62 35.32 41.11
C SER A 7 -26.26 35.81 41.60
N LYS A 8 -26.17 36.22 42.86
CA LYS A 8 -24.89 36.32 43.57
C LYS A 8 -24.37 34.91 43.79
N SER A 9 -23.79 34.33 42.74
CA SER A 9 -22.98 33.12 42.84
C SER A 9 -21.71 33.46 43.62
N ASN A 10 -21.40 32.69 44.64
CA ASN A 10 -20.15 32.79 45.40
C ASN A 10 -18.96 32.52 44.47
N GLN A 11 -18.48 33.55 43.77
CA GLN A 11 -17.23 33.53 43.01
C GLN A 11 -16.05 33.47 43.99
N LYS A 12 -15.81 32.30 44.59
CA LYS A 12 -14.65 32.03 45.44
C LYS A 12 -13.71 31.07 44.71
N GLY A 13 -12.71 31.60 43.99
CA GLY A 13 -11.50 30.87 43.55
C GLY A 13 -11.67 29.64 42.63
N VAL A 14 -12.88 29.10 42.46
CA VAL A 14 -13.18 27.89 41.68
C VAL A 14 -13.09 28.11 40.18
N GLY A 15 -13.26 29.35 39.69
CA GLY A 15 -13.11 29.67 38.27
C GLY A 15 -11.67 29.52 37.75
N LEU A 16 -10.65 29.78 38.59
CA LEU A 16 -9.25 29.52 38.22
C LEU A 16 -8.95 28.02 38.18
N LEU A 17 -9.52 27.24 39.09
CA LEU A 17 -9.37 25.79 39.11
C LEU A 17 -10.06 25.13 37.90
N GLU A 18 -11.27 25.58 37.57
CA GLU A 18 -12.01 25.14 36.39
C GLU A 18 -11.28 25.50 35.09
N ALA A 19 -10.71 26.71 34.99
CA ALA A 19 -9.88 27.11 33.87
C ALA A 19 -8.62 26.23 33.75
N LEU A 20 -7.96 25.91 34.87
CA LEU A 20 -6.79 25.01 34.88
C LEU A 20 -7.16 23.61 34.36
N ILE A 21 -8.29 23.07 34.81
CA ILE A 21 -8.79 21.75 34.38
C ILE A 21 -9.17 21.79 32.88
N ALA A 22 -9.83 22.85 32.42
CA ALA A 22 -10.18 23.02 31.00
C ALA A 22 -8.94 23.12 30.11
N VAL A 23 -7.90 23.85 30.54
CA VAL A 23 -6.61 23.93 29.82
C VAL A 23 -5.92 22.58 29.81
N ALA A 24 -5.92 21.86 30.94
CA ALA A 24 -5.34 20.52 31.00
C ALA A 24 -6.04 19.54 30.04
N LEU A 25 -7.38 19.49 30.04
CA LEU A 25 -8.15 18.61 29.15
C LEU A 25 -7.98 18.99 27.67
N SER A 26 -8.01 20.27 27.34
CA SER A 26 -7.79 20.72 25.95
C SER A 26 -6.39 20.37 25.45
N SER A 27 -5.36 20.46 26.29
CA SER A 27 -3.99 20.04 25.92
C SER A 27 -3.91 18.55 25.55
N ILE A 28 -4.61 17.68 26.29
CA ILE A 28 -4.66 16.23 26.03
C ILE A 28 -5.35 15.96 24.69
N VAL A 29 -6.46 16.65 24.42
CA VAL A 29 -7.20 16.50 23.15
C VAL A 29 -6.35 16.98 21.97
N ILE A 30 -5.68 18.13 22.09
CA ILE A 30 -4.83 18.68 21.03
C ILE A 30 -3.64 17.75 20.77
N LEU A 31 -2.98 17.22 21.81
CA LEU A 31 -1.90 16.25 21.67
C LEU A 31 -2.37 14.96 20.96
N GLY A 32 -3.55 14.46 21.32
CA GLY A 32 -4.18 13.33 20.64
C GLY A 32 -4.42 13.61 19.15
N ALA A 33 -4.95 14.78 18.82
CA ALA A 33 -5.22 15.19 17.44
C ALA A 33 -3.93 15.37 16.60
N VAL A 34 -2.87 15.91 17.19
CA VAL A 34 -1.56 16.04 16.52
C VAL A 34 -0.96 14.65 16.26
N TYR A 35 -1.03 13.74 17.24
CA TYR A 35 -0.56 12.37 17.08
C TYR A 35 -1.30 11.62 15.98
N SER A 36 -2.63 11.71 15.93
CA SER A 36 -3.43 11.07 14.87
C SER A 36 -3.13 11.64 13.49
N THR A 37 -3.01 12.97 13.38
CA THR A 37 -2.67 13.65 12.12
C THR A 37 -1.28 13.23 11.63
N GLY A 38 -0.30 13.11 12.53
CA GLY A 38 1.04 12.64 12.17
C GLY A 38 1.04 11.21 11.59
N ARG A 39 0.24 10.30 12.16
CA ARG A 39 0.07 8.94 11.62
C ARG A 39 -0.65 8.95 10.27
N MET A 40 -1.65 9.81 10.11
CA MET A 40 -2.39 9.97 8.85
C MET A 40 -1.48 10.49 7.72
N LEU A 41 -0.63 11.47 7.97
CA LEU A 41 0.32 12.01 6.98
C LEU A 41 1.32 10.94 6.53
N LYS A 42 1.86 10.14 7.45
CA LYS A 42 2.70 8.99 7.09
C LYS A 42 1.95 7.98 6.21
N SER A 43 0.71 7.66 6.55
CA SER A 43 -0.12 6.76 5.73
C SER A 43 -0.41 7.33 4.34
N GLN A 44 -0.69 8.64 4.24
CA GLN A 44 -0.90 9.31 2.96
C GLN A 44 0.36 9.30 2.10
N GLN A 45 1.53 9.57 2.71
CA GLN A 45 2.82 9.47 2.04
C GLN A 45 3.08 8.06 1.51
N GLN A 46 2.84 7.03 2.33
CA GLN A 46 2.99 5.63 1.94
C GLN A 46 2.05 5.26 0.77
N ASN A 47 0.77 5.65 0.84
CA ASN A 47 -0.19 5.40 -0.23
C ASN A 47 0.23 6.06 -1.55
N ASN A 48 0.65 7.33 -1.52
CA ASN A 48 1.14 8.01 -2.72
C ASN A 48 2.36 7.30 -3.31
N LEU A 49 3.29 6.87 -2.46
CA LEU A 49 4.47 6.14 -2.91
C LEU A 49 4.11 4.79 -3.52
N GLN A 50 3.17 4.04 -2.93
CA GLN A 50 2.67 2.79 -3.52
C GLN A 50 2.10 3.02 -4.92
N TYR A 51 1.32 4.09 -5.14
CA TYR A 51 0.80 4.41 -6.48
C TYR A 51 1.91 4.65 -7.50
N ILE A 52 2.94 5.41 -7.12
CA ILE A 52 4.09 5.70 -7.98
C ILE A 52 4.83 4.40 -8.32
N VAL A 53 5.14 3.59 -7.31
CA VAL A 53 5.84 2.31 -7.49
C VAL A 53 5.02 1.33 -8.32
N ILE A 54 3.71 1.23 -8.09
CA ILE A 54 2.82 0.39 -8.92
C ILE A 54 2.86 0.84 -10.38
N ASN A 55 2.80 2.15 -10.62
CA ASN A 55 2.85 2.68 -11.98
C ASN A 55 4.21 2.40 -12.63
N GLU A 56 5.31 2.61 -11.92
CA GLU A 56 6.65 2.29 -12.42
C GLU A 56 6.80 0.80 -12.72
N LEU A 57 6.31 -0.08 -11.84
CA LEU A 57 6.31 -1.53 -12.06
C LEU A 57 5.49 -1.92 -13.29
N ARG A 58 4.31 -1.31 -13.48
CA ARG A 58 3.51 -1.50 -14.69
C ARG A 58 4.25 -1.02 -15.94
N THR A 59 4.89 0.14 -15.87
CA THR A 59 5.70 0.66 -16.98
C THR A 59 6.86 -0.29 -17.29
N LYS A 60 7.57 -0.80 -16.29
CA LYS A 60 8.63 -1.81 -16.48
C LYS A 60 8.11 -3.09 -17.14
N LEU A 61 6.95 -3.58 -16.72
CA LEU A 61 6.30 -4.74 -17.35
C LEU A 61 5.88 -4.48 -18.80
N GLN A 62 5.41 -3.27 -19.10
CA GLN A 62 4.95 -2.90 -20.44
C GLN A 62 6.09 -2.57 -21.39
N SER A 63 7.16 -1.92 -20.92
CA SER A 63 8.31 -1.52 -21.73
C SER A 63 9.30 -2.65 -21.99
N ALA A 64 9.23 -3.73 -21.21
CA ALA A 64 10.17 -4.85 -21.32
C ALA A 64 9.96 -5.64 -22.62
N THR A 65 11.07 -5.98 -23.27
CA THR A 65 11.08 -6.85 -24.44
C THR A 65 10.74 -8.29 -24.06
N VAL A 66 10.36 -9.10 -25.06
CA VAL A 66 10.03 -10.51 -24.83
C VAL A 66 11.22 -11.27 -24.24
N GLU A 67 12.43 -11.00 -24.72
CA GLU A 67 13.67 -11.60 -24.22
C GLU A 67 13.95 -11.26 -22.75
N GLN A 68 13.72 -10.00 -22.35
CA GLN A 68 13.87 -9.58 -20.95
C GLN A 68 12.86 -10.28 -20.04
N LYS A 69 11.61 -10.39 -20.50
CA LYS A 69 10.57 -11.11 -19.78
C LYS A 69 10.92 -12.59 -19.61
N GLU A 70 11.48 -13.22 -20.64
CA GLU A 70 11.97 -14.60 -20.55
C GLU A 70 13.17 -14.74 -19.62
N ALA A 71 14.11 -13.79 -19.63
CA ALA A 71 15.23 -13.77 -18.70
C ALA A 71 14.78 -13.65 -17.24
N TRP A 72 13.75 -12.83 -16.98
CA TRP A 72 13.13 -12.70 -15.66
C TRP A 72 12.42 -13.98 -15.21
N CYS A 73 11.68 -14.62 -16.12
CA CYS A 73 10.99 -15.87 -15.81
C CYS A 73 11.93 -17.08 -15.63
N THR A 74 13.10 -17.05 -16.25
CA THR A 74 14.13 -18.10 -16.12
C THR A 74 15.06 -17.88 -14.93
N GLY A 75 14.96 -16.73 -14.25
CA GLY A 75 15.82 -16.37 -13.12
C GLY A 75 17.24 -15.97 -13.52
N THR A 76 17.50 -15.70 -14.80
CA THR A 76 18.84 -15.31 -15.30
C THR A 76 19.12 -13.82 -15.10
N SER A 77 18.07 -13.00 -14.99
CA SER A 77 18.18 -11.61 -14.54
C SER A 77 16.98 -11.25 -13.68
N HIS A 78 17.13 -10.29 -12.78
CA HIS A 78 16.05 -9.79 -11.95
C HIS A 78 15.89 -8.29 -12.13
N PRO A 79 14.65 -7.79 -12.33
CA PRO A 79 14.42 -6.37 -12.42
C PRO A 79 14.60 -5.73 -11.05
N THR A 80 15.13 -4.51 -11.01
CA THR A 80 15.33 -3.74 -9.78
C THR A 80 14.62 -2.39 -9.84
N ILE A 81 14.35 -1.81 -8.68
CA ILE A 81 13.78 -0.47 -8.51
C ILE A 81 14.47 0.25 -7.36
N THR A 82 14.62 1.56 -7.44
CA THR A 82 15.14 2.39 -6.35
C THR A 82 14.03 3.31 -5.87
N LEU A 83 13.65 3.21 -4.60
CA LEU A 83 12.61 4.05 -4.04
C LEU A 83 13.18 5.46 -3.75
N PRO A 84 12.38 6.54 -3.82
CA PRO A 84 12.85 7.92 -3.63
C PRO A 84 13.53 8.20 -2.28
N ASN A 85 13.28 7.38 -1.27
CA ASN A 85 13.85 7.50 0.09
C ASN A 85 14.86 6.39 0.42
N GLU A 86 15.23 5.57 -0.56
CA GLU A 86 16.16 4.46 -0.38
C GLU A 86 17.33 4.63 -1.34
N THR A 87 18.54 4.39 -0.85
CA THR A 87 19.78 4.48 -1.67
C THR A 87 20.12 3.15 -2.31
N GLU A 88 19.60 2.05 -1.77
CA GLU A 88 19.80 0.72 -2.30
C GLU A 88 18.68 0.36 -3.27
N ALA A 89 19.05 -0.35 -4.34
CA ALA A 89 18.08 -0.90 -5.27
C ALA A 89 17.44 -2.14 -4.65
N ILE A 90 16.11 -2.19 -4.65
CA ILE A 90 15.34 -3.36 -4.23
C ILE A 90 15.18 -4.28 -5.43
N GLU A 91 15.51 -5.55 -5.24
CA GLU A 91 15.27 -6.61 -6.21
C GLU A 91 13.78 -6.98 -6.24
N ILE A 92 13.20 -7.00 -7.44
CA ILE A 92 11.80 -7.32 -7.65
C ILE A 92 11.66 -8.83 -7.74
N THR A 93 10.84 -9.41 -6.88
CA THR A 93 10.50 -10.82 -6.98
C THR A 93 9.59 -11.03 -8.18
N VAL A 94 10.02 -11.87 -9.11
CA VAL A 94 9.28 -12.18 -10.33
C VAL A 94 8.67 -13.58 -10.21
N THR A 95 7.38 -13.69 -10.48
CA THR A 95 6.67 -14.96 -10.58
C THR A 95 6.09 -15.10 -11.97
N CYS A 96 6.46 -16.17 -12.67
CA CYS A 96 5.92 -16.53 -13.96
C CYS A 96 5.30 -17.93 -13.86
N GLU A 97 3.98 -17.99 -13.96
CA GLU A 97 3.27 -19.27 -13.99
C GLU A 97 3.03 -19.69 -15.45
N SER A 98 2.93 -21.00 -15.68
CA SER A 98 2.55 -21.55 -16.98
C SER A 98 1.33 -22.44 -16.78
N ILE A 99 0.36 -22.31 -17.67
CA ILE A 99 -0.83 -23.16 -17.67
C ILE A 99 -0.75 -24.15 -18.82
N GLU A 100 -1.12 -25.40 -18.56
CA GLU A 100 -1.26 -26.41 -19.57
C GLU A 100 -2.74 -26.59 -19.92
N VAL A 101 -3.10 -26.32 -21.17
CA VAL A 101 -4.44 -26.52 -21.69
C VAL A 101 -4.45 -27.76 -22.55
N THR A 102 -5.08 -28.83 -22.07
CA THR A 102 -5.26 -30.05 -22.86
C THR A 102 -6.62 -30.02 -23.56
N VAL A 103 -6.59 -29.98 -24.89
CA VAL A 103 -7.78 -30.20 -25.71
C VAL A 103 -7.95 -31.70 -25.90
N ASN A 104 -8.98 -32.25 -25.27
CA ASN A 104 -9.33 -33.67 -25.37
C ASN A 104 -10.39 -33.88 -26.46
N ASN A 105 -10.14 -34.84 -27.36
CA ASN A 105 -11.11 -35.29 -28.33
C ASN A 105 -11.76 -36.58 -27.85
N ALA A 106 -13.05 -36.50 -27.52
CA ALA A 106 -13.82 -37.64 -27.00
C ALA A 106 -13.97 -38.80 -28.00
N ALA A 107 -13.87 -38.54 -29.31
CA ALA A 107 -14.04 -39.55 -30.35
C ALA A 107 -12.74 -40.27 -30.74
N ASN A 108 -11.58 -39.66 -30.51
CA ASN A 108 -10.27 -40.26 -30.81
C ASN A 108 -9.17 -39.66 -29.92
N PRO A 109 -8.65 -40.43 -28.94
CA PRO A 109 -7.66 -39.92 -27.98
C PRO A 109 -6.28 -39.61 -28.60
N THR A 110 -5.99 -40.13 -29.79
CA THR A 110 -4.75 -39.85 -30.54
C THR A 110 -4.61 -38.39 -30.98
N TYR A 111 -5.73 -37.65 -31.03
CA TYR A 111 -5.74 -36.22 -31.36
C TYR A 111 -5.75 -35.30 -30.13
N ASN A 112 -5.59 -35.86 -28.92
CA ASN A 112 -5.44 -35.04 -27.72
C ASN A 112 -4.16 -34.22 -27.82
N LYS A 113 -4.26 -32.92 -27.56
CA LYS A 113 -3.11 -32.01 -27.63
C LYS A 113 -3.07 -31.11 -26.40
N THR A 114 -1.93 -31.10 -25.74
CA THR A 114 -1.64 -30.14 -24.67
C THR A 114 -0.90 -28.95 -25.25
N ILE A 115 -1.38 -27.76 -24.93
CA ILE A 115 -0.77 -26.48 -25.29
C ILE A 115 -0.34 -25.83 -23.98
N THR A 116 0.94 -25.53 -23.84
CA THR A 116 1.45 -24.76 -22.71
C THR A 116 1.34 -23.28 -23.06
N GLU A 117 0.56 -22.54 -22.28
CA GLU A 117 0.43 -21.09 -22.36
C GLU A 117 1.18 -20.42 -21.21
N LYS A 118 1.91 -19.33 -21.50
CA LYS A 118 2.59 -18.54 -20.46
C LYS A 118 1.57 -17.60 -19.81
N GLN A 119 1.46 -17.63 -18.47
CA GLN A 119 0.62 -16.70 -17.75
C GLN A 119 1.26 -15.29 -17.68
N PRO A 120 0.47 -14.25 -17.35
CA PRO A 120 1.02 -12.92 -17.12
C PRO A 120 2.05 -12.94 -15.97
N ILE A 121 3.06 -12.07 -16.09
CA ILE A 121 4.14 -11.97 -15.12
C ILE A 121 3.65 -11.19 -13.90
N LYS A 122 3.95 -11.71 -12.71
CA LYS A 122 3.66 -11.08 -11.44
C LYS A 122 4.95 -10.55 -10.81
N PHE A 123 4.95 -9.28 -10.42
CA PHE A 123 6.02 -8.60 -9.69
C PHE A 123 5.61 -8.35 -8.25
N GLU A 124 6.52 -8.62 -7.33
CA GLU A 124 6.34 -8.40 -5.90
C GLU A 124 7.54 -7.64 -5.32
N ILE A 125 7.25 -6.67 -4.45
CA ILE A 125 8.25 -5.89 -3.72
C ILE A 125 7.80 -5.75 -2.28
N GLU A 126 8.75 -5.85 -1.36
CA GLU A 126 8.52 -5.61 0.06
C GLU A 126 9.45 -4.50 0.55
N SER A 127 8.89 -3.44 1.13
CA SER A 127 9.65 -2.38 1.80
C SER A 127 8.83 -1.74 2.92
N ALA A 128 9.51 -1.38 4.01
CA ALA A 128 8.93 -0.63 5.12
C ALA A 128 8.42 0.76 4.68
N SER A 129 9.09 1.37 3.68
CA SER A 129 8.71 2.65 3.09
C SER A 129 7.38 2.59 2.34
N LEU A 130 7.02 1.41 1.83
CA LEU A 130 5.73 1.13 1.20
C LEU A 130 4.65 0.75 2.21
N GLY A 131 4.99 0.55 3.49
CA GLY A 131 4.06 0.04 4.48
C GLY A 131 3.72 -1.44 4.32
N GLY A 132 4.54 -2.20 3.56
CA GLY A 132 4.39 -3.64 3.38
C GLY A 132 4.68 -4.12 1.95
N LYS A 133 4.02 -5.22 1.59
CA LYS A 133 4.16 -5.87 0.28
C LYS A 133 3.27 -5.22 -0.77
N VAL A 134 3.86 -4.89 -1.92
CA VAL A 134 3.17 -4.38 -3.11
C VAL A 134 3.31 -5.41 -4.22
N THR A 135 2.22 -5.61 -4.97
CA THR A 135 2.15 -6.61 -6.03
C THR A 135 1.54 -6.01 -7.28
N VAL A 136 2.14 -6.30 -8.45
CA VAL A 136 1.68 -5.83 -9.75
C VAL A 136 1.72 -6.98 -10.75
N GLY A 137 0.66 -7.13 -11.55
CA GLY A 137 0.49 -8.26 -12.46
C GLY A 137 -0.57 -9.23 -11.94
N GLU A 138 -0.85 -10.26 -12.72
CA GLU A 138 -1.87 -11.25 -12.44
C GLU A 138 -1.27 -12.64 -12.66
N ALA A 139 -1.27 -13.46 -11.61
CA ALA A 139 -1.06 -14.90 -11.73
C ALA A 139 -2.43 -15.54 -11.48
N LEU A 140 -2.90 -16.35 -12.42
CA LEU A 140 -4.15 -17.08 -12.29
C LEU A 140 -3.89 -18.31 -11.42
N LYS A 141 -4.38 -18.26 -10.18
CA LYS A 141 -4.45 -19.40 -9.27
C LYS A 141 -5.20 -20.59 -9.85
#